data_AF-A0A1V5INI5-F1
#
_entry.id   AF-A0A1V5INI5-F1
#
_cell.length_a   1.000
_cell.length_b   1.000
_cell.length_c   1.000
_cell.angle_alpha   90.00
_cell.angle_beta   90.00
_cell.angle_gamma   90.00
#
_symmetry.space_group_name_H-M   'P 1'
#
loop_
_entity.id
_entity.type
_entity.pdbx_description
1 polymer ?
#
loop_
_entity_poly.entity_id
_entity_poly.type
_entity_poly.pdbx_seq_one_letter_code
_entity_poly.pdbx_strand_id
1 'polypeptide(L)'
;MTVKTDYKTKLKISDDYINRLQDLIERVRDCQLEIGDILIELIELYEDREGVLKYISGALNYSYELLQEYENAARRWTADKRIEYPLMDWSFYRNADPNDPRDIALLNQAIDEGWNVTTFKEHKYPAIVQPYAMVGKALGVLQKVELQDARLKENLDNICIRLENLKHLIREYESPSI
;
A
#
# COMPACT_ATOMS: atom_id res chain seq x y z
N MET A 1 22.82 -30.14 -9.01
CA MET A 1 22.16 -29.83 -10.28
C MET A 1 22.00 -28.33 -10.36
N THR A 2 22.82 -27.70 -11.20
CA THR A 2 22.93 -26.24 -11.33
C THR A 2 21.99 -25.82 -12.46
N VAL A 3 20.91 -25.12 -12.14
CA VAL A 3 20.08 -24.47 -13.17
C VAL A 3 20.84 -23.21 -13.60
N LYS A 4 21.63 -23.36 -14.67
CA LYS A 4 22.09 -22.22 -15.46
C LYS A 4 20.88 -21.71 -16.23
N THR A 5 20.31 -20.60 -15.81
CA THR A 5 19.32 -19.88 -16.62
C THR A 5 20.07 -19.06 -17.65
N ASP A 6 20.22 -19.63 -18.83
CA ASP A 6 20.82 -19.01 -20.02
C ASP A 6 19.81 -18.05 -20.64
N TYR A 7 19.89 -16.77 -20.28
CA TYR A 7 19.30 -15.68 -21.05
C TYR A 7 20.35 -14.61 -21.31
N LYS A 8 21.29 -14.89 -22.22
CA LYS A 8 22.02 -13.84 -22.92
C LYS A 8 21.06 -13.08 -23.84
N THR A 9 20.35 -12.12 -23.27
CA THR A 9 19.61 -11.08 -23.98
C THR A 9 20.57 -10.30 -24.90
N LYS A 10 20.29 -10.28 -26.20
CA LYS A 10 20.99 -9.44 -27.20
C LYS A 10 20.58 -7.94 -27.12
N LEU A 11 19.98 -7.51 -26.01
CA LEU A 11 19.59 -6.12 -25.82
C LEU A 11 20.75 -5.38 -25.14
N LYS A 12 21.42 -4.50 -25.89
CA LYS A 12 22.41 -3.56 -25.36
C LYS A 12 21.88 -2.14 -25.56
N ILE A 13 21.48 -1.51 -24.46
CA ILE A 13 21.14 -0.09 -24.43
C ILE A 13 22.44 0.69 -24.24
N SER A 14 22.59 1.83 -24.91
CA SER A 14 23.77 2.70 -24.70
C SER A 14 23.77 3.27 -23.29
N ASP A 15 24.95 3.34 -22.68
CA ASP A 15 25.14 3.91 -21.35
C ASP A 15 24.62 5.35 -21.28
N ASP A 16 24.70 6.12 -22.37
CA ASP A 16 24.15 7.48 -22.44
C ASP A 16 22.63 7.53 -22.13
N TYR A 17 21.87 6.56 -22.64
CA TYR A 17 20.43 6.50 -22.36
C TYR A 17 20.16 5.99 -20.95
N ILE A 18 20.97 5.06 -20.44
CA ILE A 18 20.86 4.56 -19.07
C ILE A 18 21.14 5.69 -18.06
N ASN A 19 22.22 6.43 -18.26
CA ASN A 19 22.60 7.57 -17.41
C ASN A 19 21.51 8.65 -17.42
N ARG A 20 20.95 8.98 -18.60
CA ARG A 20 19.84 9.94 -18.69
C ARG A 20 18.58 9.47 -17.96
N LEU A 21 18.28 8.17 -17.99
CA LEU A 21 17.15 7.62 -17.24
C LEU A 21 17.42 7.67 -15.74
N GLN A 22 18.64 7.35 -15.31
CA GLN A 22 19.06 7.43 -13.92
C GLN A 22 18.89 8.87 -13.39
N ASP A 23 19.41 9.88 -14.09
CA ASP A 23 19.27 11.29 -13.70
C ASP A 23 17.80 11.71 -13.56
N LEU A 24 16.93 11.27 -14.48
CA LEU A 24 15.51 11.60 -14.42
C LEU A 24 14.81 10.92 -13.24
N ILE A 25 15.14 9.67 -12.95
CA ILE A 25 14.57 8.92 -11.82
C ILE A 25 15.01 9.55 -10.50
N GLU A 26 16.29 9.90 -10.36
CA GLU A 26 16.82 10.57 -9.17
C GLU A 26 16.12 11.92 -8.93
N ARG A 27 15.93 12.73 -9.99
CA ARG A 27 15.19 13.98 -9.89
C ARG A 27 13.74 13.79 -9.49
N VAL A 28 13.06 12.77 -10.04
CA VAL A 28 11.67 12.48 -9.67
C VAL A 28 11.58 12.11 -8.19
N ARG A 29 12.47 11.24 -7.70
CA ARG A 29 12.55 10.89 -6.28
C ARG A 29 12.77 12.14 -5.42
N ASP A 30 13.72 13.00 -5.79
CA ASP A 30 14.05 14.18 -5.00
C ASP A 30 12.87 15.14 -4.93
N CYS A 31 12.16 15.36 -6.04
CA CYS A 31 10.91 16.13 -6.04
C CYS A 31 9.83 15.48 -5.16
N GLN A 32 9.71 14.16 -5.13
CA GLN A 32 8.73 13.47 -4.26
C GLN A 32 9.03 13.71 -2.77
N LEU A 33 10.30 13.69 -2.40
CA LEU A 33 10.74 13.99 -1.03
C LEU A 33 10.55 15.47 -0.69
N GLU A 34 10.88 16.37 -1.61
CA GLU A 34 10.66 17.83 -1.45
C GLU A 34 9.18 18.17 -1.29
N ILE A 35 8.29 17.53 -2.06
CA ILE A 35 6.85 17.65 -1.86
C ILE A 35 6.49 17.20 -0.44
N GLY A 36 7.03 16.08 0.02
CA GLY A 36 6.82 15.60 1.38
C GLY A 36 7.26 16.59 2.46
N ASP A 37 8.41 17.26 2.27
CA ASP A 37 8.91 18.29 3.20
C ASP A 37 7.99 19.51 3.23
N ILE A 38 7.53 20.00 2.08
CA ILE A 38 6.57 21.12 1.99
C ILE A 38 5.24 20.74 2.67
N LEU A 39 4.77 19.51 2.49
CA LEU A 39 3.57 19.02 3.15
C LEU A 39 3.74 19.05 4.68
N ILE A 40 4.89 18.63 5.19
CA ILE A 40 5.21 18.69 6.62
C ILE A 40 5.11 20.12 7.15
N GLU A 41 5.76 21.08 6.47
CA GLU A 41 5.73 22.49 6.84
C GLU A 41 4.30 23.05 6.90
N LEU A 42 3.48 22.75 5.89
CA LEU A 42 2.09 23.19 5.85
C LEU A 42 1.26 22.54 6.96
N ILE A 43 1.45 21.25 7.22
CA ILE A 43 0.73 20.55 8.28
C ILE A 43 1.09 21.13 9.65
N GLU A 44 2.35 21.47 9.88
CA GLU A 44 2.82 22.08 11.12
C GLU A 44 2.33 23.51 11.28
N LEU A 45 2.25 24.28 10.18
CA LEU A 45 1.73 25.64 10.19
C LEU A 45 0.23 25.72 10.53
N TYR A 46 -0.57 24.79 10.01
CA TYR A 46 -2.03 24.80 10.17
C TYR A 46 -2.52 23.87 11.29
N GLU A 47 -1.64 23.05 11.87
CA GLU A 47 -1.95 22.04 12.90
C GLU A 47 -3.08 21.06 12.50
N ASP A 48 -3.34 20.90 11.19
CA ASP A 48 -4.40 20.06 10.63
C ASP A 48 -3.89 19.22 9.47
N ARG A 49 -3.41 18.01 9.79
CA ARG A 49 -2.89 17.07 8.79
C ARG A 49 -3.93 16.68 7.75
N GLU A 50 -5.14 16.36 8.18
CA GLU A 50 -6.17 15.84 7.28
C GLU A 50 -6.73 16.95 6.39
N GLY A 51 -6.98 18.12 6.95
CA GLY A 51 -7.49 19.29 6.22
C GLY A 51 -6.52 19.77 5.15
N VAL A 52 -5.23 19.93 5.49
CA VAL A 52 -4.18 20.34 4.54
C VAL A 52 -4.09 19.37 3.36
N LEU A 53 -4.00 18.06 3.66
CA LEU A 53 -3.86 17.04 2.62
C LEU A 53 -5.10 16.94 1.72
N LYS A 54 -6.32 17.05 2.28
CA LYS A 54 -7.56 17.09 1.50
C LYS A 54 -7.65 18.35 0.64
N TYR A 55 -7.27 19.50 1.18
CA TYR A 55 -7.28 20.76 0.44
C TYR A 55 -6.35 20.70 -0.77
N ILE A 56 -5.10 20.25 -0.58
CA ILE A 56 -4.12 20.13 -1.66
C ILE A 56 -4.56 19.09 -2.69
N SER A 57 -5.08 17.94 -2.23
CA SER A 57 -5.63 16.90 -3.10
C SER A 57 -6.72 17.46 -4.02
N GLY A 58 -7.68 18.22 -3.46
CA GLY A 58 -8.73 18.86 -4.23
C GLY A 58 -8.23 19.98 -5.15
N ALA A 59 -7.33 20.84 -4.66
CA ALA A 59 -6.81 21.99 -5.40
C ALA A 59 -5.94 21.58 -6.60
N LEU A 60 -5.16 20.51 -6.47
CA LEU A 60 -4.26 20.02 -7.52
C LEU A 60 -4.83 18.84 -8.32
N ASN A 61 -6.02 18.35 -7.95
CA ASN A 61 -6.61 17.11 -8.48
C ASN A 61 -5.61 15.93 -8.40
N TYR A 62 -5.03 15.76 -7.21
CA TYR A 62 -3.98 14.77 -6.94
C TYR A 62 -4.44 13.77 -5.87
N SER A 63 -3.89 12.54 -5.89
CA SER A 63 -4.30 11.49 -4.92
C SER A 63 -3.93 11.88 -3.49
N TYR A 64 -4.94 11.89 -2.61
CA TYR A 64 -4.77 12.09 -1.17
C TYR A 64 -3.86 11.04 -0.54
N GLU A 65 -3.99 9.78 -0.97
CA GLU A 65 -3.16 8.66 -0.53
C GLU A 65 -1.71 8.88 -0.90
N LEU A 66 -1.44 9.34 -2.13
CA LEU A 66 -0.07 9.59 -2.57
C LEU A 66 0.58 10.76 -1.83
N LEU A 67 -0.18 11.82 -1.52
CA LEU A 67 0.31 12.92 -0.67
C LEU A 67 0.66 12.44 0.74
N GLN A 68 -0.17 11.56 1.33
CA GLN A 68 0.16 10.92 2.61
C GLN A 68 1.43 10.08 2.52
N GLU A 69 1.65 9.37 1.41
CA GLU A 69 2.89 8.59 1.24
C GLU A 69 4.12 9.49 1.18
N TYR A 70 4.05 10.63 0.48
CA TYR A 70 5.12 11.63 0.40
C TYR A 70 5.44 12.21 1.77
N GLU A 71 4.42 12.67 2.50
CA GLU A 71 4.59 13.21 3.84
C GLU A 71 5.16 12.17 4.82
N ASN A 72 4.60 10.96 4.87
CA ASN A 72 5.06 9.90 5.77
C ASN A 72 6.49 9.44 5.46
N ALA A 73 6.88 9.42 4.18
CA ALA A 73 8.26 9.11 3.80
C ALA A 73 9.20 10.23 4.23
N ALA A 74 8.84 11.49 3.97
CA ALA A 74 9.65 12.64 4.34
C ALA A 74 9.87 12.75 5.87
N ARG A 75 8.84 12.47 6.68
CA ARG A 75 8.96 12.45 8.15
C ARG A 75 9.92 11.36 8.65
N ARG A 76 9.90 10.18 8.03
CA ARG A 76 10.81 9.07 8.39
C ARG A 76 12.24 9.33 7.95
N TRP A 77 12.38 9.83 6.73
CA TRP A 77 13.65 10.08 6.09
C TRP A 77 13.99 11.55 6.19
N THR A 78 14.58 11.95 7.32
CA THR A 78 15.08 13.32 7.51
C THR A 78 16.18 13.65 6.49
N ALA A 79 16.47 14.93 6.31
CA ALA A 79 17.54 15.38 5.42
C ALA A 79 18.88 14.67 5.70
N ASP A 80 19.27 14.55 6.98
CA ASP A 80 20.49 13.86 7.39
C ASP A 80 20.49 12.38 6.96
N LYS A 81 19.36 11.69 7.11
CA LYS A 81 19.23 10.28 6.69
C LYS A 81 19.27 10.09 5.19
N ARG A 82 18.77 11.06 4.41
CA ARG A 82 18.88 11.03 2.94
C ARG A 82 20.33 11.23 2.47
N ILE A 83 21.15 11.94 3.24
CA ILE A 83 22.59 12.09 2.97
C ILE A 83 23.34 10.78 3.31
N GLU A 84 22.97 10.11 4.40
CA GLU A 84 23.56 8.82 4.80
C GLU A 84 23.23 7.69 3.80
N TYR A 85 22.01 7.70 3.25
CA TYR A 85 21.52 6.73 2.29
C TYR A 85 21.22 7.38 0.93
N PRO A 86 22.25 7.83 0.19
CA PRO A 86 22.05 8.45 -1.11
C PRO A 86 21.69 7.38 -2.16
N LEU A 87 21.12 7.81 -3.29
CA LEU A 87 20.93 6.99 -4.49
C LEU A 87 19.91 5.83 -4.39
N MET A 88 19.12 5.76 -3.33
CA MET A 88 18.04 4.79 -3.25
C MET A 88 16.87 5.18 -4.18
N ASP A 89 16.16 4.22 -4.74
CA ASP A 89 14.89 4.46 -5.45
C ASP A 89 13.80 4.93 -4.46
N TRP A 90 12.83 5.73 -4.92
CA TRP A 90 11.67 6.17 -4.12
C TRP A 90 11.00 5.04 -3.33
N SER A 91 10.93 3.86 -3.92
CA SER A 91 10.31 2.68 -3.32
C SER A 91 11.07 2.20 -2.08
N PHE A 92 12.38 2.42 -1.96
CA PHE A 92 13.09 2.17 -0.69
C PHE A 92 12.58 3.10 0.40
N TYR A 93 12.47 4.41 0.13
CA TYR A 93 11.97 5.39 1.09
C TYR A 93 10.56 5.06 1.59
N ARG A 94 9.71 4.53 0.72
CA ARG A 94 8.40 4.01 1.12
C ARG A 94 8.47 2.79 2.02
N ASN A 95 9.36 1.85 1.73
CA ASN A 95 9.33 0.50 2.29
C ASN A 95 10.36 0.25 3.39
N ALA A 96 11.23 1.19 3.71
CA ALA A 96 12.22 1.08 4.76
C ALA A 96 12.09 2.22 5.79
N ASP A 97 12.52 1.94 7.00
CA ASP A 97 12.60 2.86 8.14
C ASP A 97 14.07 3.03 8.54
N PRO A 98 14.67 4.21 8.33
CA PRO A 98 16.08 4.44 8.64
C PRO A 98 16.37 4.52 10.15
N ASN A 99 15.35 4.33 10.99
CA ASN A 99 15.45 4.30 12.45
C ASN A 99 15.21 2.89 13.03
N ASP A 100 14.77 1.91 12.23
CA ASP A 100 14.67 0.51 12.67
C ASP A 100 16.03 -0.19 12.43
N PRO A 101 16.71 -0.70 13.47
CA PRO A 101 18.00 -1.39 13.32
C PRO A 101 18.00 -2.55 12.31
N ARG A 102 16.85 -3.22 12.13
CA ARG A 102 16.71 -4.32 11.17
C ARG A 102 16.71 -3.81 9.74
N ASP A 103 16.02 -2.71 9.51
CA ASP A 103 15.99 -2.05 8.20
C ASP A 103 17.34 -1.44 7.87
N ILE A 104 18.02 -0.81 8.84
CA ILE A 104 19.38 -0.29 8.67
C ILE A 104 20.34 -1.38 8.17
N ALA A 105 20.32 -2.56 8.78
CA ALA A 105 21.17 -3.67 8.34
C ALA A 105 20.86 -4.11 6.90
N LEU A 106 19.57 -4.22 6.56
CA LEU A 106 19.13 -4.57 5.20
C LEU A 106 19.44 -3.47 4.17
N LEU A 107 19.34 -2.20 4.56
CA LEU A 107 19.67 -1.05 3.70
C LEU A 107 21.17 -1.02 3.38
N ASN A 108 22.02 -1.23 4.39
CA ASN A 108 23.47 -1.31 4.18
C ASN A 108 23.82 -2.47 3.25
N GLN A 109 23.23 -3.65 3.49
CA GLN A 109 23.44 -4.80 2.61
C GLN A 109 22.94 -4.53 1.18
N ALA A 110 21.78 -3.89 1.03
CA ALA A 110 21.23 -3.54 -0.28
C ALA A 110 22.14 -2.57 -1.06
N ILE A 111 22.80 -1.63 -0.37
CA ILE A 111 23.79 -0.72 -0.97
C ILE A 111 25.03 -1.50 -1.41
N ASP A 112 25.60 -2.29 -0.50
CA ASP A 112 26.84 -3.04 -0.75
C ASP A 112 26.69 -4.04 -1.92
N GLU A 113 25.53 -4.68 -2.02
CA GLU A 113 25.24 -5.68 -3.05
C GLU A 113 24.53 -5.12 -4.30
N GLY A 114 24.20 -3.83 -4.31
CA GLY A 114 23.51 -3.19 -5.44
C GLY A 114 22.09 -3.72 -5.69
N TRP A 115 21.34 -4.00 -4.63
CA TRP A 115 19.97 -4.51 -4.73
C TRP A 115 19.00 -3.46 -5.26
N ASN A 116 18.02 -3.92 -6.04
CA ASN A 116 16.82 -3.12 -6.31
C ASN A 116 15.77 -3.34 -5.21
N VAL A 117 14.70 -2.55 -5.24
CA VAL A 117 13.65 -2.62 -4.20
C VAL A 117 12.92 -3.96 -4.15
N THR A 118 12.85 -4.70 -5.25
CA THR A 118 12.22 -6.03 -5.29
C THR A 118 13.03 -6.98 -4.42
N THR A 119 14.35 -7.07 -4.66
CA THR A 119 15.25 -7.89 -3.85
C THR A 119 15.26 -7.46 -2.39
N PHE A 120 15.24 -6.15 -2.12
CA PHE A 120 15.11 -5.64 -0.74
C PHE A 120 13.83 -6.13 -0.05
N LYS A 121 12.68 -6.07 -0.72
CA LYS A 121 11.39 -6.52 -0.17
C LYS A 121 11.36 -8.02 0.09
N GLU A 122 11.99 -8.82 -0.76
CA GLU A 122 12.08 -10.28 -0.56
C GLU A 122 12.82 -10.62 0.74
N HIS A 123 13.91 -9.91 1.02
CA HIS A 123 14.68 -10.07 2.26
C HIS A 123 13.99 -9.48 3.48
N LYS A 124 13.35 -8.31 3.33
CA LYS A 124 12.62 -7.65 4.42
C LYS A 124 11.35 -8.41 4.82
N TYR A 125 10.66 -8.98 3.84
CA TYR A 125 9.38 -9.67 4.04
C TYR A 125 9.43 -11.08 3.43
N PRO A 126 10.18 -12.02 4.04
CA PRO A 126 10.36 -13.36 3.48
C PRO A 126 9.04 -14.12 3.33
N ALA A 127 8.03 -13.78 4.13
CA ALA A 127 6.68 -14.34 4.01
C ALA A 127 5.94 -13.95 2.71
N ILE A 128 6.29 -12.83 2.05
CA ILE A 128 5.73 -12.47 0.73
C ILE A 128 6.20 -13.45 -0.35
N VAL A 129 7.40 -14.01 -0.17
CA VAL A 129 8.00 -15.01 -1.07
C VAL A 129 7.47 -16.43 -0.77
N GLN A 130 6.66 -16.61 0.28
CA GLN A 130 6.14 -17.93 0.67
C GLN A 130 4.69 -18.14 0.20
N PRO A 131 4.44 -19.12 -0.70
CA PRO A 131 3.09 -19.45 -1.19
C PRO A 131 2.06 -19.68 -0.08
N TYR A 132 2.48 -20.24 1.06
CA TYR A 132 1.61 -20.50 2.21
C TYR A 132 0.99 -19.23 2.83
N ALA A 133 1.71 -18.10 2.83
CA ALA A 133 1.17 -16.84 3.36
C ALA A 133 0.08 -16.24 2.45
N MET A 134 0.21 -16.43 1.12
CA MET A 134 -0.84 -16.04 0.17
C MET A 134 -2.08 -16.94 0.32
N VAL A 135 -1.89 -18.25 0.49
CA VAL A 135 -2.98 -19.19 0.78
C VAL A 135 -3.71 -18.82 2.09
N GLY A 136 -2.98 -18.45 3.14
CA GLY A 136 -3.58 -17.98 4.39
C GLY A 136 -4.43 -16.72 4.23
N LYS A 137 -3.97 -15.72 3.46
CA LYS A 137 -4.76 -14.52 3.14
C LYS A 137 -6.01 -14.85 2.32
N ALA A 138 -5.90 -15.74 1.32
CA ALA A 138 -7.03 -16.19 0.52
C ALA A 138 -8.07 -16.93 1.38
N LEU A 139 -7.64 -17.83 2.27
CA LEU A 139 -8.52 -18.51 3.22
C LEU A 139 -9.25 -17.53 4.14
N GLY A 140 -8.56 -16.49 4.64
CA GLY A 140 -9.17 -15.47 5.48
C GLY A 140 -10.24 -14.63 4.76
N VAL A 141 -10.05 -14.36 3.46
CA VAL A 141 -11.08 -13.71 2.63
C VAL A 141 -12.28 -14.64 2.43
N LEU A 142 -12.05 -15.91 2.09
CA LEU A 142 -13.12 -16.89 1.90
C LEU A 142 -13.96 -17.10 3.17
N GLN A 143 -13.33 -17.18 4.35
CA GLN A 143 -14.05 -17.28 5.64
C GLN A 143 -14.93 -16.05 5.92
N LYS A 144 -14.46 -14.85 5.57
CA LYS A 144 -15.26 -13.62 5.73
C LYS A 144 -16.48 -13.62 4.81
N VAL A 145 -16.33 -14.12 3.58
CA VAL A 145 -17.43 -14.27 2.63
C VAL A 145 -18.45 -15.29 3.14
N GLU A 146 -17.99 -16.45 3.63
CA GLU A 146 -18.86 -17.49 4.22
C GLU A 146 -19.65 -16.95 5.42
N LEU A 147 -19.01 -16.20 6.31
CA LEU A 147 -19.67 -15.56 7.46
C LEU A 147 -20.68 -14.47 7.03
N GLN A 148 -20.38 -13.71 5.98
CA GLN A 148 -21.32 -12.74 5.43
C GLN A 148 -22.54 -13.43 4.82
N ASP A 149 -22.35 -14.46 4.00
CA ASP A 149 -23.45 -15.22 3.39
C ASP A 149 -24.34 -15.89 4.44
N ALA A 150 -23.76 -16.45 5.50
CA ALA A 150 -24.52 -17.04 6.60
C ALA A 150 -25.41 -15.99 7.30
N ARG A 151 -24.87 -14.80 7.59
CA ARG A 151 -25.64 -13.69 8.18
C ARG A 151 -26.72 -13.16 7.23
N LEU A 152 -26.41 -13.07 5.93
CA LEU A 152 -27.37 -12.67 4.90
C LEU A 152 -28.54 -13.65 4.83
N LYS A 153 -28.27 -14.95 4.89
CA LYS A 153 -29.29 -16.00 4.91
C LYS A 153 -30.18 -15.91 6.16
N GLU A 154 -29.58 -15.76 7.35
CA GLU A 154 -30.33 -15.60 8.60
C GLU A 154 -31.26 -14.37 8.57
N ASN A 155 -30.77 -13.25 8.02
CA ASN A 155 -31.60 -12.05 7.85
C ASN A 155 -32.78 -12.28 6.90
N LEU A 156 -32.56 -13.04 5.81
CA LEU A 156 -33.59 -13.35 4.82
C LEU A 156 -34.69 -14.25 5.40
N ASP A 157 -34.30 -15.29 6.15
CA ASP A 157 -35.22 -16.19 6.84
C ASP A 157 -36.09 -15.41 7.86
N ASN A 158 -35.48 -14.50 8.62
CA ASN A 158 -36.20 -13.62 9.55
C ASN A 158 -37.22 -12.70 8.83
N ILE A 159 -36.87 -12.17 7.66
CA ILE A 159 -37.79 -11.35 6.85
C ILE A 159 -38.96 -12.20 6.35
N CYS A 160 -38.69 -13.41 5.85
CA CYS A 160 -39.72 -14.34 5.39
C CYS A 160 -40.72 -14.68 6.50
N ILE A 161 -40.25 -15.01 7.70
CA ILE A 161 -41.12 -15.28 8.87
C ILE A 161 -42.01 -14.08 9.18
N ARG A 162 -41.45 -12.85 9.18
CA ARG A 162 -42.22 -11.63 9.44
C ARG A 162 -43.27 -11.37 8.37
N LEU A 163 -42.96 -11.63 7.10
CA LEU A 163 -43.90 -11.49 5.99
C LEU A 163 -45.03 -12.54 6.07
N GLU A 164 -44.74 -13.77 6.48
CA GLU A 164 -45.77 -14.79 6.72
C GLU A 164 -46.71 -14.38 7.86
N ASN A 165 -46.17 -13.91 8.99
CA ASN A 165 -46.97 -13.42 10.11
C ASN A 165 -47.88 -12.24 9.70
N LEU A 166 -47.35 -11.29 8.91
CA LEU A 166 -48.13 -10.19 8.35
C LEU A 166 -49.26 -10.68 7.45
N LYS A 167 -48.99 -11.66 6.59
CA LYS A 167 -49.99 -12.28 5.73
C LYS A 167 -51.11 -12.96 6.55
N HIS A 168 -50.76 -13.61 7.66
CA HIS A 168 -51.75 -14.19 8.58
C HIS A 168 -52.63 -13.11 9.22
N LEU A 169 -52.02 -12.04 9.76
CA LEU A 169 -52.75 -10.92 10.36
C LEU A 169 -53.69 -10.22 9.36
N ILE A 170 -53.25 -10.02 8.12
CA ILE A 170 -54.09 -9.44 7.06
C ILE A 170 -55.28 -10.35 6.76
N ARG A 171 -55.08 -11.67 6.68
CA ARG A 171 -56.18 -12.64 6.47
C ARG A 171 -57.20 -12.64 7.61
N GLU A 172 -56.75 -12.54 8.86
CA GLU A 172 -57.63 -12.42 10.02
C GLU A 172 -58.44 -11.12 9.99
N TYR A 173 -57.85 -10.03 9.50
CA TYR A 173 -58.52 -8.74 9.35
C TYR A 173 -59.51 -8.69 8.17
N GLU A 174 -59.21 -9.39 7.07
CA GLU A 174 -60.07 -9.46 5.86
C GLU A 174 -61.19 -10.51 5.98
N SER A 175 -61.12 -11.42 6.94
CA SER A 175 -62.17 -12.40 7.26
C SER A 175 -62.42 -12.45 8.77
N PRO A 176 -62.93 -11.36 9.37
CA PRO A 176 -63.24 -11.36 10.79
C PRO A 176 -64.31 -12.43 11.04
N SER A 177 -63.98 -13.41 11.87
CA SER A 177 -64.95 -14.44 12.28
C SER A 177 -66.11 -13.72 12.98
N ILE A 178 -67.33 -13.91 12.46
CA ILE A 178 -68.58 -13.49 13.11
C ILE A 178 -68.79 -14.34 14.37
#